data_AF-H0SCC3-F1
#
_entry.id   AF-H0SCC3-F1
#
_cell.length_a   1.000
_cell.length_b   1.000
_cell.length_c   1.000
_cell.angle_alpha   90.00
_cell.angle_beta   90.00
_cell.angle_gamma   90.00
#
_symmetry.space_group_name_H-M   'P 1'
#
loop_
_entity.id
_entity.type
_entity.pdbx_description
1 polymer ?
#
loop_
_entity_poly.entity_id
_entity_poly.type
_entity_poly.pdbx_seq_one_letter_code
_entity_poly.pdbx_strand_id
1 'polypeptide(L)' 'MAALFQAIDIATGYLLRRGCSPTEANALVGRHVPRLFEQGEHRPLMVANRALAQIERELRERPRDTIDR' A
#
# COMPACT_ATOMS: atom_id res chain seq x y z
N MET A 1 14.87 -8.20 6.30
CA MET A 1 13.92 -8.76 5.31
C MET A 1 12.59 -9.21 5.91
N ALA A 2 12.55 -9.93 7.04
CA ALA A 2 11.29 -10.34 7.68
C ALA A 2 10.29 -9.20 7.91
N ALA A 3 10.75 -8.02 8.35
CA ALA A 3 9.90 -6.87 8.61
C ALA A 3 9.26 -6.25 7.34
N LEU A 4 9.93 -6.36 6.19
CA LEU A 4 9.40 -5.88 4.91
C LEU A 4 8.20 -6.73 4.48
N PHE A 5 8.35 -8.05 4.49
CA PHE A 5 7.27 -8.97 4.13
C PHE A 5 6.08 -8.84 5.07
N GLN A 6 6.32 -8.71 6.38
CA GLN A 6 5.23 -8.45 7.33
C GLN A 6 4.48 -7.15 7.03
N ALA A 7 5.18 -6.07 6.67
CA ALA A 7 4.53 -4.82 6.29
C ALA A 7 3.70 -4.96 5.01
N ILE A 8 4.20 -5.71 4.03
CA ILE A 8 3.48 -6.04 2.79
C ILE A 8 2.20 -6.82 3.12
N ASP A 9 2.29 -7.89 3.92
CA ASP A 9 1.14 -8.73 4.26
C ASP A 9 0.05 -7.92 5.00
N ILE A 10 0.44 -7.07 5.94
CA ILE A 10 -0.48 -6.19 6.67
C ILE A 10 -1.19 -5.23 5.71
N ALA A 11 -0.44 -4.52 4.86
CA ALA A 11 -1.00 -3.53 3.95
C ALA A 11 -1.88 -4.18 2.87
N THR A 12 -1.44 -5.30 2.29
CA THR A 12 -2.21 -6.07 1.31
C THR A 12 -3.50 -6.59 1.92
N GLY A 13 -3.43 -7.18 3.13
CA GLY A 13 -4.62 -7.67 3.83
C GLY A 13 -5.66 -6.58 4.11
N TYR A 14 -5.22 -5.36 4.43
CA TYR A 14 -6.11 -4.21 4.58
C TYR A 14 -6.81 -3.84 3.26
N LEU A 15 -6.05 -3.71 2.16
CA LEU A 15 -6.62 -3.31 0.86
C LEU A 15 -7.60 -4.34 0.30
N LEU A 16 -7.31 -5.63 0.47
CA LEU A 16 -8.23 -6.71 0.11
C LEU A 16 -9.56 -6.61 0.87
N ARG A 17 -9.51 -6.37 2.19
CA ARG A 17 -10.73 -6.18 3.01
C ARG A 17 -11.51 -4.91 2.64
N ARG A 18 -10.82 -3.90 2.11
CA ARG A 18 -11.42 -2.67 1.59
C ARG A 18 -12.09 -2.86 0.23
N GLY A 19 -11.86 -3.99 -0.44
CA GLY A 19 -12.47 -4.34 -1.72
C GLY A 19 -11.57 -4.11 -2.94
N CYS A 20 -10.28 -3.83 -2.76
CA CYS A 20 -9.33 -3.86 -3.88
C CYS A 20 -9.15 -5.28 -4.40
N SER A 21 -8.95 -5.44 -5.71
CA SER A 21 -8.54 -6.73 -6.27
C SER A 21 -7.12 -7.09 -5.80
N PRO A 22 -6.74 -8.39 -5.79
CA PRO A 22 -5.38 -8.80 -5.43
C PRO A 22 -4.29 -8.13 -6.26
N THR A 23 -4.53 -7.93 -7.56
CA THR A 23 -3.60 -7.27 -8.46
C THR A 23 -3.42 -5.79 -8.09
N GLU A 24 -4.52 -5.07 -7.84
CA GLU A 24 -4.46 -3.66 -7.43
C GLU A 24 -3.78 -3.50 -6.06
N ALA A 25 -4.13 -4.36 -5.09
CA ALA A 25 -3.53 -4.34 -3.76
C ALA A 25 -2.02 -4.53 -3.83
N ASN A 26 -1.55 -5.53 -4.58
CA ASN A 26 -0.12 -5.78 -4.77
C ASN A 26 0.58 -4.62 -5.49
N ALA A 27 -0.04 -4.03 -6.50
CA ALA A 27 0.53 -2.89 -7.22
C ALA A 27 0.69 -1.65 -6.31
N LEU A 28 -0.35 -1.35 -5.51
CA LEU A 28 -0.33 -0.23 -4.56
C LEU A 28 0.72 -0.45 -3.46
N VAL A 29 0.74 -1.64 -2.85
CA VAL A 29 1.67 -1.98 -1.76
C VAL A 29 3.11 -2.04 -2.25
N GLY A 30 3.35 -2.67 -3.41
CA GLY A 30 4.68 -2.79 -4.01
C GLY A 30 5.33 -1.46 -4.37
N ARG A 31 4.53 -0.41 -4.60
CA ARG A 31 5.04 0.95 -4.85
C ARG A 31 5.49 1.68 -3.58
N HIS A 32 4.79 1.49 -2.47
CA HIS A 32 4.93 2.34 -1.28
C HIS A 32 5.73 1.68 -0.15
N VAL A 33 5.52 0.38 0.10
CA VAL A 33 6.13 -0.32 1.24
C VAL A 33 7.65 -0.47 1.11
N PRO A 34 8.23 -0.90 -0.04
CA PRO A 34 9.69 -0.99 -0.19
C PRO A 34 10.38 0.36 -0.01
N ARG A 35 9.82 1.42 -0.60
CA ARG A 35 10.35 2.79 -0.49
C ARG A 35 10.41 3.27 0.96
N LEU A 36 9.38 3.02 1.75
CA LEU A 36 9.36 3.40 3.17
C LEU A 36 10.35 2.58 4.01
N PHE A 37 10.58 1.32 3.63
CA PHE A 37 11.56 0.46 4.29
C PHE A 37 13.01 0.90 3.99
N GLU A 38 13.29 1.32 2.75
CA GLU A 38 14.59 1.87 2.34
C GLU A 38 14.92 3.21 3.03
N GLN A 39 13.91 3.94 3.49
CA GLN A 39 14.08 5.18 4.27
C GLN A 39 14.47 4.94 5.74
N GLY A 40 14.68 3.68 6.14
CA GLY A 40 15.19 3.30 7.47
C GLY A 40 14.12 3.02 8.52
N GLU A 41 12.83 3.01 8.16
CA GLU A 41 11.79 2.52 9.06
C GLU A 41 11.62 1.01 8.91
N HIS A 42 11.83 0.28 9.99
CA HIS A 42 11.82 -1.19 9.99
C HIS A 42 10.74 -1.80 10.89
N ARG A 43 9.89 -0.99 11.54
CA ARG A 43 8.73 -1.52 12.28
C ARG A 43 7.59 -1.83 11.29
N PRO A 44 7.20 -3.10 11.14
CA PRO A 44 6.26 -3.51 10.08
C PRO A 44 4.94 -2.74 10.09
N LEU A 45 4.33 -2.62 11.28
CA LEU A 45 3.06 -1.91 11.45
C LEU A 45 3.16 -0.44 11.06
N MET A 46 4.28 0.22 11.37
CA MET A 46 4.43 1.64 11.06
C MET A 46 4.69 1.88 9.57
N VAL A 47 5.47 1.01 8.93
CA VAL A 47 5.65 1.01 7.47
C VAL A 47 4.31 0.80 6.77
N ALA A 48 3.55 -0.23 7.17
CA ALA A 48 2.24 -0.54 6.60
C ALA A 48 1.27 0.64 6.75
N ASN A 49 1.14 1.21 7.95
CA ASN A 49 0.23 2.34 8.20
C ASN A 49 0.60 3.58 7.38
N ARG A 50 1.89 3.89 7.25
CA ARG A 50 2.35 5.02 6.41
C ARG A 50 2.08 4.78 4.94
N ALA A 51 2.32 3.57 4.44
CA ALA A 51 2.01 3.19 3.06
C ALA A 51 0.51 3.33 2.79
N LEU A 52 -0.33 2.81 3.69
CA LEU A 52 -1.78 2.90 3.58
C LEU A 52 -2.28 4.35 3.59
N ALA A 53 -1.75 5.20 4.46
CA ALA A 53 -2.11 6.62 4.47
C ALA A 53 -1.80 7.33 3.15
N GLN A 54 -0.66 7.01 2.51
CA GLN A 54 -0.30 7.53 1.20
C GLN A 54 -1.22 6.98 0.10
N ILE A 55 -1.47 5.66 0.09
CA ILE A 55 -2.36 5.00 -0.86
C ILE A 55 -3.78 5.58 -0.77
N GLU A 56 -4.31 5.77 0.43
CA GLU A 56 -5.64 6.34 0.62
C GLU A 56 -5.74 7.77 0.12
N ARG A 57 -4.68 8.55 0.33
CA ARG A 57 -4.59 9.91 -0.21
C ARG A 57 -4.61 9.89 -1.74
N GLU A 58 -3.77 9.05 -2.37
CA GLU A 58 -3.75 8.91 -3.83
C GLU A 58 -5.10 8.46 -4.40
N LEU A 59 -5.79 7.54 -3.72
CA LEU A 59 -7.11 7.05 -4.14
C LEU A 59 -8.22 8.10 -3.97
N ARG A 60 -8.10 9.03 -3.01
CA ARG A 60 -9.03 10.16 -2.86
C ARG A 60 -8.74 11.27 -3.86
N GLU A 61 -7.47 11.51 -4.17
CA GLU A 61 -7.03 12.58 -5.08
C GLU A 61 -7.10 12.18 -6.55
N ARG A 62 -7.21 10.88 -6.87
CA ARG A 62 -7.48 10.41 -8.24
C ARG A 62 -8.91 10.83 -8.65
N PRO A 63 -9.09 11.69 -9.66
CA PRO A 63 -10.40 11.94 -10.23
C PRO A 63 -10.93 10.62 -10.82
N ARG A 64 -12.24 10.40 -10.69
CA ARG A 64 -12.97 9.22 -11.19
C ARG A 64 -12.93 9.05 -12.73
N ASP A 65 -12.22 9.92 -13.45
CA ASP A 65 -12.39 10.16 -14.89
C ASP A 65 -11.31 9.54 -15.80
N THR A 66 -10.79 8.38 -15.46
CA THR A 66 -10.03 7.57 -16.43
C THR A 66 -10.45 6.11 -16.37
N ILE A 67 -11.74 5.86 -16.60
CA ILE A 67 -12.25 4.60 -17.15
C ILE A 67 -13.24 4.97 -18.24
N ASP A 68 -12.69 5.44 -19.37
CA ASP A 68 -13.25 5.31 -20.73
C ASP A 68 -12.39 6.16 -21.68
N ARG A 69 -11.37 5.54 -22.27
CA ARG A 69 -10.90 5.80 -23.64
C ARG A 69 -10.15 4.58 -24.16
#